data_AF-A0A967HKE2-F1
#
_entry.id   AF-A0A967HKE2-F1
#
_cell.length_a   1.000
_cell.length_b   1.000
_cell.length_c   1.000
_cell.angle_alpha   90.00
_cell.angle_beta   90.00
_cell.angle_gamma   90.00
#
_symmetry.space_group_name_H-M   'P 1'
#
loop_
_entity.id
_entity.type
_entity.pdbx_description
1 polymer ?
#
loop_
_entity_poly.entity_id
_entity_poly.type
_entity_poly.pdbx_seq_one_letter_code
_entity_poly.pdbx_strand_id
1 'polypeptide(L)'
;MLTILSQNTSDTNRDRAYAALRSRFPDWAAVLNAPREEVEEAIRPAGLWQQKARVLQETLASILEDQGELDLSVLDEMSNDEALDYLTGFRGVGIKTAACVLCFA
;
A
#
# COMPACT_ATOMS: atom_id res chain seq x y z
N MET A 1 6.89 17.95 -6.59
CA MET A 1 6.12 19.05 -5.93
C MET A 1 5.70 18.54 -4.55
N LEU A 2 6.62 18.60 -3.58
CA LEU A 2 6.64 17.82 -2.32
C LEU A 2 6.56 18.75 -1.11
N THR A 3 5.49 19.54 -1.02
CA THR A 3 5.30 20.55 0.04
C THR A 3 3.85 20.59 0.54
N ILE A 4 3.23 19.44 0.82
CA ILE A 4 1.87 19.43 1.42
C ILE A 4 1.70 18.56 2.68
N LEU A 5 2.62 17.67 3.06
CA LEU A 5 2.40 16.82 4.25
C LEU A 5 3.48 16.90 5.33
N SER A 6 4.24 17.99 5.37
CA SER A 6 4.85 18.42 6.64
C SER A 6 3.74 18.86 7.59
N GLN A 7 3.25 17.99 8.47
CA GLN A 7 2.95 18.28 9.89
C GLN A 7 2.76 16.97 10.67
N ASN A 8 3.86 16.24 10.92
CA ASN A 8 4.20 15.42 12.11
C ASN A 8 3.12 14.57 12.83
N THR A 9 2.00 14.27 12.17
CA THR A 9 0.83 13.56 12.72
C THR A 9 0.31 12.50 11.74
N SER A 10 0.48 12.73 10.43
CA SER A 10 0.16 11.77 9.37
C SER A 10 1.16 10.61 9.34
N ASP A 11 2.46 10.92 9.41
CA ASP A 11 3.52 9.93 9.19
C ASP A 11 3.57 8.91 10.33
N THR A 12 3.43 9.34 11.58
CA THR A 12 3.38 8.41 12.73
C THR A 12 2.19 7.44 12.66
N ASN A 13 1.04 7.91 12.18
CA ASN A 13 -0.16 7.07 12.03
C ASN A 13 -0.03 6.11 10.84
N ARG A 14 0.61 6.56 9.76
CA ARG A 14 0.99 5.72 8.63
C ARG A 14 1.96 4.63 9.07
N ASP A 15 3.04 4.99 9.75
CA ASP A 15 4.08 4.05 10.18
C ASP A 15 3.53 3.03 11.19
N ARG A 16 2.63 3.46 12.10
CA ARG A 16 1.91 2.54 13.00
C ARG A 16 0.99 1.58 12.24
N ALA A 17 0.26 2.07 11.25
CA ALA A 17 -0.60 1.24 10.42
C ALA A 17 0.21 0.24 9.57
N TYR A 18 1.34 0.67 9.01
CA TYR A 18 2.26 -0.20 8.29
C TYR A 18 2.85 -1.28 9.21
N ALA A 19 3.35 -0.90 10.38
CA ALA A 19 3.87 -1.86 11.35
C ALA A 19 2.81 -2.88 11.79
N ALA A 20 1.56 -2.43 12.00
CA ALA A 20 0.44 -3.32 12.33
C ALA A 20 0.09 -4.26 11.16
N LEU A 21 0.08 -3.74 9.93
CA LEU A 21 -0.16 -4.52 8.71
C LEU A 21 0.91 -5.59 8.51
N ARG A 22 2.20 -5.24 8.54
CA ARG A 22 3.33 -6.18 8.38
C ARG A 22 3.48 -7.16 9.54
N SER A 23 3.06 -6.78 10.74
CA SER A 23 3.01 -7.69 11.90
C SER A 23 1.90 -8.74 11.75
N ARG A 24 0.75 -8.36 11.18
CA ARG A 24 -0.39 -9.25 10.97
C ARG A 24 -0.27 -10.09 9.70
N PHE A 25 0.34 -9.55 8.65
CA PHE A 25 0.46 -10.17 7.34
C PHE A 25 1.95 -10.26 6.95
N PRO A 26 2.54 -11.47 6.93
CA PRO A 26 3.97 -11.65 6.69
C PRO A 26 4.40 -11.31 5.25
N ASP A 27 3.48 -11.39 4.29
CA ASP A 27 3.70 -11.08 2.89
C ASP A 27 2.47 -10.41 2.26
N TRP A 28 2.65 -9.90 1.04
CA TRP A 28 1.61 -9.20 0.30
C TRP A 28 0.50 -10.13 -0.20
N ALA A 29 0.81 -11.41 -0.43
CA ALA A 29 -0.18 -12.42 -0.76
C ALA A 29 -1.15 -12.65 0.42
N ALA A 30 -0.67 -12.60 1.66
CA ALA A 30 -1.49 -12.68 2.86
C ALA A 30 -2.43 -11.47 2.98
N VAL A 31 -1.96 -10.26 2.65
CA VAL A 31 -2.82 -9.05 2.60
C VAL A 31 -3.91 -9.19 1.53
N LEU A 32 -3.56 -9.70 0.35
CA LEU A 32 -4.52 -9.91 -0.75
C LEU A 32 -5.58 -10.95 -0.38
N ASN A 33 -5.19 -12.07 0.23
CA ASN A 33 -6.09 -13.17 0.56
C ASN A 33 -6.86 -12.96 1.88
N ALA A 34 -6.48 -11.99 2.71
CA ALA A 34 -7.15 -11.71 3.96
C ALA A 34 -8.56 -11.13 3.76
N PRO A 35 -9.51 -11.39 4.70
CA PRO A 35 -10.76 -10.66 4.74
C PRO A 35 -10.49 -9.15 4.81
N ARG A 36 -11.25 -8.36 4.05
CA ARG A 36 -11.03 -6.92 3.95
C ARG A 36 -11.11 -6.24 5.32
N GLU A 37 -12.00 -6.71 6.18
CA GLU A 37 -12.20 -6.22 7.54
C GLU A 37 -10.92 -6.34 8.39
N GLU A 38 -10.10 -7.37 8.17
CA GLU A 38 -8.83 -7.54 8.89
C GLU A 38 -7.76 -6.56 8.41
N VAL A 39 -7.72 -6.30 7.11
CA VAL A 39 -6.82 -5.29 6.52
C VAL A 39 -7.24 -3.89 6.98
N GLU A 40 -8.55 -3.62 7.00
CA GLU A 40 -9.13 -2.39 7.51
C GLU A 40 -8.74 -2.11 8.97
N GLU A 41 -8.85 -3.12 9.84
CA GLU A 41 -8.50 -2.96 11.26
C GLU A 41 -7.00 -2.73 11.45
N ALA A 42 -6.15 -3.39 10.65
CA ALA A 42 -4.70 -3.18 10.69
C ALA A 42 -4.30 -1.75 10.29
N ILE A 43 -4.96 -1.16 9.28
CA ILE A 43 -4.62 0.17 8.77
C ILE A 43 -5.51 1.30 9.32
N ARG A 44 -6.40 0.99 10.27
CA ARG A 44 -7.34 1.93 10.89
C ARG A 44 -6.70 3.23 11.37
N PRO A 45 -5.50 3.24 11.99
CA PRO A 45 -4.85 4.48 12.42
C PRO A 45 -4.54 5.46 11.28
N ALA A 46 -4.36 4.97 10.04
CA ALA A 46 -3.96 5.78 8.89
C ALA A 46 -5.12 6.61 8.29
N GLY A 47 -6.35 6.48 8.82
CA GLY A 47 -7.54 7.19 8.31
C GLY A 47 -7.97 6.72 6.92
N LEU A 48 -9.25 6.91 6.57
CA LEU A 48 -9.84 6.44 5.31
C LEU A 48 -9.57 4.93 5.06
N TRP A 49 -9.47 4.13 6.12
CA TRP A 49 -8.98 2.75 6.08
C TRP A 49 -9.83 1.84 5.20
N GLN A 50 -11.16 2.02 5.18
CA GLN A 50 -12.06 1.28 4.29
C GLN A 50 -11.68 1.44 2.82
N GLN A 51 -11.43 2.69 2.41
CA GLN A 51 -11.03 2.99 1.04
C GLN A 51 -9.60 2.50 0.77
N LYS A 52 -8.68 2.71 1.72
CA LYS A 52 -7.28 2.27 1.59
C LYS A 52 -7.14 0.75 1.50
N ALA A 53 -7.87 0.00 2.32
CA ALA A 53 -7.84 -1.47 2.34
C ALA A 53 -8.37 -2.04 1.02
N ARG A 54 -9.49 -1.49 0.54
CA ARG A 54 -10.04 -1.84 -0.77
C ARG A 54 -9.03 -1.59 -1.88
N VAL A 55 -8.49 -0.38 -1.95
CA VAL A 55 -7.54 0.04 -2.99
C VAL A 55 -6.26 -0.79 -2.92
N LEU A 56 -5.75 -1.08 -1.72
CA LEU A 56 -4.56 -1.93 -1.52
C LEU A 56 -4.79 -3.33 -2.09
N GLN A 57 -5.87 -4.01 -1.71
CA GLN A 57 -6.18 -5.35 -2.23
C GLN A 57 -6.45 -5.34 -3.74
N GLU A 58 -7.16 -4.34 -4.26
CA GLU A 58 -7.36 -4.17 -5.71
C GLU A 58 -6.02 -4.03 -6.45
N THR A 59 -5.07 -3.26 -5.90
CA THR A 59 -3.73 -3.10 -6.50
C THR A 59 -2.97 -4.42 -6.50
N LEU A 60 -2.94 -5.11 -5.36
CA LEU A 60 -2.25 -6.39 -5.23
C LEU A 60 -2.84 -7.44 -6.18
N ALA A 61 -4.16 -7.45 -6.37
CA ALA A 61 -4.81 -8.30 -7.36
C ALA A 61 -4.34 -7.96 -8.78
N SER A 62 -4.33 -6.69 -9.16
CA SER A 62 -3.87 -6.27 -10.50
C SER A 62 -2.39 -6.60 -10.74
N ILE A 63 -1.53 -6.42 -9.74
CA ILE A 63 -0.11 -6.78 -9.84
C ILE A 63 0.06 -8.30 -10.00
N LEU A 64 -0.68 -9.09 -9.21
CA LEU A 64 -0.66 -10.55 -9.33
C LEU A 64 -1.16 -11.02 -10.70
N GLU A 65 -2.19 -10.38 -11.25
CA GLU A 65 -2.71 -10.68 -12.60
C GLU A 65 -1.70 -10.33 -13.70
N ASP A 66 -0.98 -9.20 -13.57
CA ASP A 66 -0.03 -8.73 -14.59
C ASP A 66 1.33 -9.46 -14.52
N GLN A 67 1.86 -9.75 -13.33
CA GLN A 67 3.21 -10.34 -13.14
C GLN A 67 3.18 -11.84 -12.81
N GLY A 68 2.05 -12.37 -12.33
CA GLY A 68 1.94 -13.75 -11.85
C GLY A 68 2.53 -13.98 -10.44
N GLU A 69 3.25 -12.99 -9.89
CA GLU A 69 3.81 -13.01 -8.54
C GLU A 69 3.64 -11.68 -7.82
N LEU A 70 3.52 -11.75 -6.50
CA LEU A 70 3.41 -10.59 -5.60
C LEU A 70 4.73 -10.37 -4.87
N ASP A 71 5.74 -9.95 -5.62
CA ASP A 71 7.00 -9.49 -5.07
C ASP A 71 7.12 -7.96 -5.19
N LEU A 72 7.05 -7.29 -4.05
CA LEU A 72 7.24 -5.84 -3.94
C LEU A 72 8.56 -5.48 -3.28
N SER A 73 9.48 -6.43 -3.08
CA SER A 73 10.81 -6.13 -2.54
C SER A 73 11.59 -5.17 -3.43
N VAL A 74 11.25 -5.11 -4.72
CA VAL A 74 11.81 -4.16 -5.69
C VAL A 74 11.55 -2.70 -5.28
N LEU A 75 10.45 -2.45 -4.55
CA LEU A 75 10.09 -1.11 -4.11
C LEU A 75 11.03 -0.60 -3.01
N ASP A 76 11.64 -1.49 -2.22
CA ASP A 76 12.59 -1.12 -1.15
C ASP A 76 13.87 -0.48 -1.71
N GLU A 77 14.22 -0.79 -2.96
CA GLU A 77 15.39 -0.26 -3.66
C GLU A 77 15.07 0.98 -4.53
N MET A 78 13.78 1.30 -4.71
CA MET A 78 13.30 2.40 -5.54
C MET A 78 13.08 3.67 -4.73
N SER A 79 13.33 4.84 -5.34
CA SER A 79 12.83 6.09 -4.78
C SER A 79 11.30 6.14 -4.85
N ASN A 80 10.66 6.96 -4.00
CA ASN A 80 9.19 7.10 -4.01
C ASN A 80 8.62 7.44 -5.39
N ASP A 81 9.32 8.25 -6.19
CA ASP A 81 8.88 8.63 -7.53
C ASP A 81 9.00 7.43 -8.51
N GLU A 82 10.09 6.67 -8.44
CA GLU A 82 10.28 5.45 -9.26
C GLU A 82 9.28 4.36 -8.88
N ALA A 83 9.05 4.19 -7.58
CA ALA A 83 8.09 3.22 -7.05
C ALA A 83 6.65 3.61 -7.45
N LEU A 84 6.35 4.92 -7.51
CA LEU A 84 5.06 5.42 -7.99
C LEU A 84 4.90 5.15 -9.49
N ASP A 85 5.91 5.46 -10.29
CA ASP A 85 5.89 5.20 -11.73
C ASP A 85 5.77 3.71 -12.04
N TYR A 86 6.52 2.86 -11.32
CA TYR A 86 6.42 1.41 -11.41
C TYR A 86 5.02 0.91 -11.11
N LEU A 87 4.44 1.33 -9.98
CA LEU A 87 3.10 0.92 -9.60
C LEU A 87 2.03 1.44 -10.56
N THR A 88 2.15 2.67 -11.07
CA THR A 88 1.20 3.21 -12.05
C THR A 88 1.33 2.59 -13.44
N GLY A 89 2.39 1.83 -13.69
CA GLY A 89 2.56 1.03 -14.90
C GLY A 89 1.62 -0.17 -14.98
N PHE A 90 1.09 -0.65 -13.85
CA PHE A 90 0.13 -1.76 -13.81
C PHE A 90 -1.26 -1.34 -14.28
N ARG A 91 -1.92 -2.23 -15.04
CA ARG A 91 -3.23 -1.93 -15.59
C ARG A 91 -4.25 -1.75 -14.45
N GLY A 92 -4.87 -0.57 -14.39
CA GLY A 92 -5.87 -0.25 -13.37
C GLY A 92 -5.31 0.41 -12.11
N VAL A 93 -3.98 0.56 -12.01
CA VAL A 93 -3.32 1.26 -10.90
C VAL A 93 -3.08 2.72 -11.27
N GLY A 94 -3.90 3.62 -10.72
CA GLY A 94 -3.70 5.07 -10.87
C GLY A 94 -2.76 5.66 -9.80
N ILE A 95 -2.31 6.90 -9.97
CA ILE A 95 -1.42 7.61 -9.02
C ILE A 95 -1.93 7.55 -7.56
N LYS A 96 -3.24 7.66 -7.35
CA LYS A 96 -3.83 7.59 -6.00
C LYS A 96 -3.72 6.19 -5.38
N THR A 97 -3.81 5.18 -6.23
CA THR A 97 -3.72 3.77 -5.88
C THR A 97 -2.27 3.41 -5.57
N ALA A 98 -1.35 3.78 -6.45
CA ALA A 98 0.09 3.62 -6.26
C ALA A 98 0.56 4.31 -4.98
N ALA A 99 0.16 5.56 -4.74
CA ALA A 99 0.51 6.29 -3.52
C ALA A 99 -0.02 5.60 -2.25
N CYS A 100 -1.17 4.91 -2.33
CA CYS A 100 -1.70 4.15 -1.20
C CYS A 100 -0.82 2.94 -0.89
N VAL A 101 -0.33 2.22 -1.90
CA VAL A 101 0.61 1.12 -1.70
C VAL A 101 1.94 1.62 -1.16
N LEU A 102 2.49 2.71 -1.69
CA LEU A 102 3.71 3.34 -1.17
C LEU A 102 3.58 3.88 0.26
N CYS A 103 2.37 4.21 0.71
CA CYS A 103 2.18 4.55 2.13
C CYS A 103 2.40 3.35 3.05
N PHE A 104 2.40 2.14 2.51
CA PHE A 104 2.57 0.88 3.21
C PHE A 104 3.67 0.02 2.59
N ALA A 105 4.54 0.53 1.72
CA ALA A 105 5.68 -0.22 1.20
C ALA A 105 6.91 0.15 2.03
#